data_AF-A0A1Y1R7B4-F1
#
_entry.id   AF-A0A1Y1R7B4-F1
#
_cell.length_a   1.000
_cell.length_b   1.000
_cell.length_c   1.000
_cell.angle_alpha   90.00
_cell.angle_beta   90.00
_cell.angle_gamma   90.00
#
_symmetry.space_group_name_H-M   'P 1'
#
loop_
_entity.id
_entity.type
_entity.pdbx_description
1 polymer ?
#
loop_
_entity_poly.entity_id
_entity_poly.type
_entity_poly.pdbx_seq_one_letter_code
_entity_poly.pdbx_strand_id
1 'polypeptide(L)'
;MPIGVIYRFDQKECACRFCRPGARLPVLTRDGEMRLLLWGRRRLDACHGDFPFGGWARLHNIQGGRWNRFNPVPVKIPAQAFVEQDVSGQ
;
A
#
# COMPACT_ATOMS: atom_id res chain seq x y z
N MET A 1 -3.70 -7.23 9.62
CA MET A 1 -2.94 -6.57 8.54
C MET A 1 -3.73 -6.81 7.26
N PRO A 2 -4.14 -5.77 6.54
CA PRO A 2 -5.02 -5.94 5.40
C PRO A 2 -4.27 -6.57 4.23
N ILE A 3 -4.66 -7.77 3.83
CA ILE A 3 -4.13 -8.50 2.66
C ILE A 3 -4.73 -8.00 1.34
N GLY A 4 -5.80 -7.21 1.40
CA GLY A 4 -6.44 -6.60 0.25
C GLY A 4 -7.14 -5.30 0.56
N VAL A 5 -7.41 -4.52 -0.49
CA VAL A 5 -8.09 -3.23 -0.45
C VAL A 5 -9.08 -3.19 -1.60
N ILE A 6 -10.29 -2.73 -1.32
CA ILE A 6 -11.32 -2.41 -2.31
C ILE A 6 -11.38 -0.90 -2.43
N TYR A 7 -11.31 -0.40 -3.66
CA TYR A 7 -11.34 1.03 -3.94
C TYR A 7 -12.04 1.32 -5.26
N ARG A 8 -12.46 2.57 -5.45
CA ARG A 8 -13.00 3.05 -6.71
C ARG A 8 -11.95 3.84 -7.48
N PHE A 9 -11.69 3.47 -8.73
CA PHE A 9 -10.81 4.19 -9.64
C PHE A 9 -11.48 4.25 -11.01
N ASP A 10 -11.52 5.43 -11.63
CA ASP A 10 -12.17 5.65 -12.94
C ASP A 10 -13.61 5.10 -13.01
N GLN A 11 -14.41 5.44 -11.97
CA GLN A 11 -15.79 4.96 -11.76
C GLN A 11 -15.98 3.43 -11.63
N LYS A 12 -14.91 2.64 -11.64
CA LYS A 12 -14.95 1.18 -11.48
C LYS A 12 -14.50 0.77 -10.08
N GLU A 13 -15.19 -0.19 -9.50
CA GLU A 13 -14.74 -0.83 -8.27
C GLU A 13 -13.60 -1.81 -8.59
N CYS A 14 -12.53 -1.74 -7.79
CA CYS A 14 -11.31 -2.48 -7.99
C CYS A 14 -10.94 -3.19 -6.69
N ALA A 15 -10.80 -4.52 -6.75
CA ALA A 15 -10.32 -5.34 -5.65
C ALA A 15 -8.83 -5.68 -5.84
N CYS A 16 -7.98 -5.09 -5.01
CA CYS A 16 -6.54 -5.29 -5.05
C CYS A 16 -6.08 -6.17 -3.89
N ARG A 17 -5.30 -7.22 -4.16
CA ARG A 17 -4.68 -8.07 -3.12
C ARG A 17 -3.18 -7.98 -3.21
N PHE A 18 -2.51 -7.82 -2.08
CA PHE A 18 -1.05 -7.69 -2.03
C PHE A 18 -0.34 -8.91 -2.64
N CYS A 19 -0.88 -10.12 -2.45
CA CYS A 19 -0.33 -11.35 -3.03
C CYS A 19 -0.28 -11.37 -4.57
N ARG A 20 -1.16 -10.61 -5.25
CA ARG A 20 -1.18 -10.56 -6.73
C ARG A 20 -0.01 -9.74 -7.27
N PRO A 21 0.81 -10.25 -8.21
CA PRO A 21 1.86 -9.48 -8.87
C PRO A 21 1.34 -8.14 -9.43
N GLY A 22 2.11 -7.07 -9.26
CA GLY A 22 1.73 -5.75 -9.77
C GLY A 22 0.53 -5.10 -9.08
N ALA A 23 0.17 -5.54 -7.86
CA ALA A 23 -0.86 -4.87 -7.05
C ALA A 23 -0.59 -3.36 -6.93
N ARG A 24 -1.61 -2.54 -7.20
CA ARG A 24 -1.56 -1.07 -7.15
C ARG A 24 -2.66 -0.51 -6.28
N LEU A 25 -2.34 0.56 -5.56
CA LEU A 25 -3.28 1.31 -4.73
C LEU A 25 -3.53 2.71 -5.30
N PRO A 26 -4.75 3.24 -5.18
CA PRO A 26 -5.02 4.63 -5.48
C PRO A 26 -4.39 5.49 -4.40
N VAL A 27 -3.68 6.51 -4.83
CA VAL A 27 -3.02 7.48 -3.99
C VAL A 27 -3.57 8.85 -4.35
N LEU A 28 -4.21 9.49 -3.38
CA LEU A 28 -4.65 10.87 -3.48
C LEU A 28 -3.48 11.77 -3.04
N THR A 29 -2.98 12.58 -3.97
CA THR A 29 -1.96 13.59 -3.68
C THR A 29 -2.61 14.81 -3.05
N ARG A 30 -1.78 15.73 -2.53
CA ARG A 30 -2.28 17.01 -1.99
C ARG A 30 -2.94 17.87 -3.06
N ASP A 31 -2.57 17.68 -4.32
CA ASP A 31 -3.10 18.42 -5.47
C ASP A 31 -4.48 17.91 -5.91
N GLY A 32 -5.04 16.89 -5.23
CA GLY A 32 -6.34 16.31 -5.55
C GLY A 32 -6.30 15.26 -6.66
N GLU A 33 -5.15 15.04 -7.28
CA GLU A 33 -4.97 13.98 -8.27
C GLU A 33 -4.98 12.59 -7.62
N MET A 34 -5.61 11.64 -8.32
CA MET A 34 -5.58 10.22 -7.95
C MET A 34 -4.66 9.47 -8.91
N ARG A 35 -3.62 8.83 -8.36
CA ARG A 35 -2.65 8.05 -9.13
C ARG A 35 -2.58 6.61 -8.62
N LEU A 36 -2.41 5.64 -9.53
CA LEU A 36 -2.21 4.24 -9.16
C LEU A 36 -0.72 3.92 -8.98
N LEU A 37 -0.30 3.75 -7.72
CA LEU A 37 1.08 3.40 -7.37
C LEU A 37 1.19 1.93 -6.98
N LEU A 38 2.37 1.33 -7.21
CA LEU A 38 2.65 -0.03 -6.79
C LEU A 38 2.54 -0.17 -5.27
N TRP A 39 1.91 -1.24 -4.83
CA TRP A 39 1.73 -1.54 -3.43
C TRP A 39 2.99 -2.21 -2.86
N GLY A 40 3.84 -1.39 -2.23
CA GLY A 40 5.02 -1.87 -1.54
C GLY A 40 6.11 -2.41 -2.47
N ARG A 41 7.19 -2.93 -1.88
CA ARG A 41 8.29 -3.57 -2.61
C ARG A 41 8.20 -5.09 -2.48
N ARG A 42 8.26 -5.80 -3.61
CA ARG A 42 8.34 -7.27 -3.63
C ARG A 42 9.80 -7.71 -3.74
N ARG A 43 10.07 -8.95 -3.31
CA ARG A 43 11.39 -9.59 -3.46
C ARG A 43 11.79 -9.79 -4.92
N LEU A 44 10.81 -9.97 -5.81
CA LEU A 44 11.02 -10.20 -7.24
C LEU A 44 11.11 -8.90 -8.06
N ASP A 45 10.82 -7.74 -7.46
CA ASP A 45 10.92 -6.47 -8.18
C ASP A 45 12.39 -6.06 -8.28
N ALA A 46 12.89 -5.86 -9.51
CA ALA A 46 14.25 -5.42 -9.80
C ALA A 46 14.55 -3.97 -9.33
N CYS A 47 13.65 -3.33 -8.57
CA CYS A 47 13.90 -2.02 -8.00
C CYS A 47 15.08 -2.08 -7.03
N HIS A 48 16.19 -1.47 -7.42
CA HIS A 48 17.37 -1.25 -6.59
C HIS A 48 17.07 -0.16 -5.55
N GLY A 49 17.06 -0.53 -4.27
CA GLY A 49 16.90 0.40 -3.15
C GLY A 49 16.73 -0.32 -1.81
N ASP A 50 17.15 0.33 -0.73
CA ASP A 50 17.10 -0.19 0.65
C ASP A 50 15.69 -0.22 1.27
N PHE A 51 14.64 -0.11 0.44
CA PHE A 51 13.27 -0.07 0.93
C PHE A 51 12.87 -1.43 1.50
N PRO A 52 12.23 -1.46 2.68
CA PRO A 52 11.81 -2.72 3.29
C PRO A 52 10.83 -3.46 2.38
N PHE A 53 10.98 -4.78 2.33
CA PHE A 53 10.02 -5.65 1.64
C PHE A 53 8.66 -5.62 2.34
N GLY A 54 7.59 -5.60 1.55
CA GLY A 54 6.22 -5.61 2.05
C GLY A 54 5.42 -4.38 1.65
N GLY A 55 4.13 -4.40 1.99
CA GLY A 55 3.17 -3.35 1.65
C GLY A 55 2.73 -2.48 2.84
N TRP A 56 3.36 -2.61 4.00
CA TRP A 56 2.92 -1.95 5.23
C TRP A 56 4.08 -1.40 6.05
N ALA A 57 3.79 -0.34 6.80
CA ALA A 57 4.68 0.29 7.74
C ALA A 57 3.97 0.38 9.10
N ARG A 58 4.63 -0.04 10.18
CA ARG A 58 4.07 0.15 11.53
C ARG A 58 4.07 1.64 11.87
N LEU A 59 2.96 2.16 12.38
CA LEU A 59 2.81 3.58 12.70
C LEU A 59 3.92 4.09 13.65
N HIS A 60 4.25 3.32 14.69
CA HIS A 60 5.32 3.69 15.63
C HIS A 60 6.70 3.76 14.96
N ASN A 61 6.96 2.97 13.90
CA ASN A 61 8.23 3.07 13.17
C ASN A 61 8.29 4.36 12.36
N ILE A 62 7.16 4.82 11.81
CA ILE A 62 7.06 6.09 11.08
C ILE A 62 7.26 7.25 12.06
N GLN A 63 6.49 7.26 13.16
CA GLN A 63 6.56 8.31 14.18
C GLN A 63 7.91 8.35 14.89
N GLY A 64 8.55 7.20 15.10
CA GLY A 64 9.89 7.09 15.68
C GLY A 64 11.04 7.40 14.71
N GLY A 65 10.76 7.94 13.52
CA GLY A 65 11.77 8.44 12.59
C GLY A 65 12.56 7.37 11.81
N ARG A 66 12.29 6.08 12.00
CA ARG A 66 12.98 4.99 11.26
C ARG A 66 12.77 5.07 9.75
N TRP A 67 11.70 5.73 9.32
CA TRP A 67 11.36 5.93 7.92
C TRP A 67 11.97 7.20 7.32
N ASN A 68 12.50 8.13 8.12
CA ASN A 68 13.01 9.42 7.62
C ASN A 68 14.13 9.27 6.58
N ARG A 69 14.94 8.21 6.70
CA ARG A 69 16.00 7.86 5.73
C ARG A 69 15.48 7.62 4.30
N PHE A 70 14.19 7.34 4.14
CA PHE A 70 13.56 7.12 2.83
C PHE A 70 12.84 8.35 2.29
N ASN A 71 12.91 9.49 3.00
CA ASN A 71 12.20 10.72 2.66
C ASN A 71 10.70 10.49 2.32
N PRO A 72 9.91 9.91 3.26
CA PRO A 72 8.55 9.48 2.97
C PRO A 72 7.63 10.69 2.74
N VAL A 73 6.84 10.65 1.67
CA VAL A 73 5.81 11.65 1.40
C VAL A 73 4.46 11.13 1.90
N PRO A 74 3.77 11.84 2.81
CA PRO A 74 2.47 11.41 3.32
C PRO A 74 1.40 11.52 2.23
N VAL A 75 0.62 10.45 2.06
CA VAL A 75 -0.46 10.37 1.08
C VAL A 75 -1.72 9.75 1.69
N LYS A 76 -2.88 9.95 1.03
CA LYS A 76 -4.14 9.31 1.42
C LYS A 76 -4.50 8.22 0.41
N ILE A 77 -5.04 7.11 0.91
CA ILE A 77 -5.53 6.00 0.08
C ILE A 77 -7.05 5.96 0.24
N PRO A 78 -7.84 6.30 -0.80
CA PRO A 78 -9.31 6.30 -0.74
C PRO A 78 -9.86 4.86 -0.83
N ALA A 79 -9.60 4.06 0.20
CA ALA A 79 -10.15 2.72 0.32
C ALA A 79 -11.63 2.77 0.74
N GLN A 80 -12.47 1.96 0.09
CA GLN A 80 -13.86 1.74 0.50
C GLN A 80 -13.96 0.62 1.54
N ALA A 81 -13.14 -0.42 1.39
CA ALA A 81 -13.04 -1.52 2.32
C ALA A 81 -11.64 -2.14 2.27
N PHE A 82 -11.33 -2.95 3.28
CA PHE A 82 -10.09 -3.73 3.33
C PHE A 82 -10.41 -5.19 3.67
N VAL A 83 -9.54 -6.09 3.26
CA VAL A 83 -9.64 -7.52 3.52
C VAL A 83 -8.54 -7.89 4.49
N GLU A 84 -8.88 -8.48 5.62
CA GLU A 84 -7.91 -9.10 6.51
C GLU A 84 -7.99 -10.62 6.39
N GLN A 85 -6.85 -11.28 6.57
CA GLN A 85 -6.86 -12.72 6.76
C GLN A 85 -7.24 -12.98 8.21
N ASP A 86 -8.35 -13.70 8.40
CA ASP A 86 -8.71 -14.19 9.72
C ASP A 86 -7.72 -15.31 10.13
N VAL A 87 -7.42 -15.37 11.42
CA VAL A 87 -6.51 -16.37 12.01
C VAL A 87 -7.28 -17.65 12.37
N SER A 88 -8.59 -17.68 12.15
CA SER A 88 -9.48 -18.81 12.40
C SER A 88 -9.33 -19.91 11.33
N GLY A 89 -8.18 -20.60 11.33
CA GLY A 89 -8.11 -21.96 10.82
C GLY A 89 -8.56 -22.92 11.93
N GLN A 90 -9.68 -23.60 11.75
CA GLN A 90 -9.85 -24.95 12.27
C GLN A 90 -9.44 -25.93 11.17
#